data_AF-A0A915UFL3-F1
#
_entry.id   AF-A0A915UFL3-F1
#
_cell.length_a   1.000
_cell.length_b   1.000
_cell.length_c   1.000
_cell.angle_alpha   90.00
_cell.angle_beta   90.00
_cell.angle_gamma   90.00
#
_symmetry.space_group_name_H-M   'P 1'
#
loop_
_entity.id
_entity.type
_entity.pdbx_description
1 polymer ?
#
loop_
_entity_poly.entity_id
_entity_poly.type
_entity_poly.pdbx_seq_one_letter_code
_entity_poly.pdbx_strand_id
1 'polypeptide(L)'
;MSLPILREAWRGHRGLVTLAAACVPCALAVLMIGAVDARTITGAPAWNKPLKFFLSAGVYAVTFAWYLAMWPPGGRGARLRAILGDVVAAMLALELLLIAMQAARGVGSHFNVGTPIDRAIFNAMGLAILTLAVAHAALWGLLLRARWDDRATLSACRWGAGVSLAGLLVGALMVVPTPAQREALRAGTREVTRGAHTVGRADGGPGLPFVGWSTEAGDRRVPHFVGLHAMQVVPLALLPVSAMAPRARQRLVTGAGVACLVLTVLAWLQAEAGRPVNRTGTMLGVLSVLAVLAWGVAMREGWRRDRSTT
;
A
#
# COMPACT_ATOMS: atom_id res chain seq x y z
N MET A 1 15.41 -10.20 21.15
CA MET A 1 15.71 -8.83 20.68
C MET A 1 14.39 -8.15 20.35
N SER A 2 13.88 -7.33 21.26
CA SER A 2 12.64 -6.58 21.06
C SER A 2 12.93 -5.47 20.05
N LEU A 3 12.18 -5.38 18.94
CA LEU A 3 12.24 -4.24 18.03
C LEU A 3 11.27 -3.18 18.56
N PRO A 4 11.71 -2.11 19.26
CA PRO A 4 10.86 -0.95 19.46
C PRO A 4 10.73 -0.22 18.12
N ILE A 5 9.89 -0.75 17.21
CA ILE A 5 9.70 -0.26 15.84
C ILE A 5 9.49 1.26 15.81
N LEU A 6 8.72 1.79 16.77
CA LEU A 6 8.46 3.23 16.89
C LEU A 6 9.72 4.05 17.24
N ARG A 7 10.58 3.53 18.13
CA ARG A 7 11.84 4.19 18.48
C ARG A 7 12.79 4.20 17.29
N GLU A 8 12.87 3.10 16.55
CA GLU A 8 13.68 3.03 15.33
C GLU A 8 13.11 3.91 14.21
N ALA A 9 11.79 3.91 14.01
CA ALA A 9 11.13 4.81 13.07
C ALA A 9 11.42 6.29 13.39
N TRP A 10 11.38 6.67 14.67
CA TRP A 10 11.73 8.03 15.10
C TRP A 10 13.19 8.40 14.78
N ARG A 11 14.12 7.45 14.95
CA ARG A 11 15.53 7.61 14.54
C ARG A 11 15.69 7.69 13.02
N GLY A 12 14.82 7.02 12.28
CA GLY A 12 14.75 7.05 10.84
C GLY A 12 14.32 8.40 10.29
N HIS A 13 13.13 8.88 10.68
CA HIS A 13 12.66 10.20 10.28
C HIS A 13 11.55 10.75 11.19
N ARG A 14 11.85 11.83 11.93
CA ARG A 14 10.90 12.45 12.88
C ARG A 14 9.65 12.98 12.18
N GLY A 15 9.80 13.67 11.05
CA GLY A 15 8.67 14.27 10.33
C GLY A 15 7.63 13.25 9.85
N LEU A 16 8.08 12.04 9.46
CA LEU A 16 7.16 10.97 9.04
C LEU A 16 6.40 10.37 10.23
N VAL A 17 7.06 10.21 11.38
CA VAL A 17 6.38 9.74 12.59
C VAL A 17 5.40 10.80 13.13
N THR A 18 5.76 12.09 13.06
CA THR A 18 4.84 13.19 13.39
C THR A 18 3.62 13.20 12.47
N LEU A 19 3.81 13.05 11.15
CA LEU A 19 2.70 12.92 10.20
C LEU A 19 1.81 11.72 10.54
N ALA A 20 2.40 10.56 10.84
CA ALA A 20 1.64 9.38 11.22
C ALA A 20 0.84 9.59 12.51
N ALA A 21 1.41 10.27 13.50
CA ALA A 21 0.71 10.64 14.72
C ALA A 21 -0.46 11.59 14.43
N ALA A 22 -0.30 12.56 13.53
CA ALA A 22 -1.37 13.47 13.10
C ALA A 22 -2.49 12.75 12.31
N CYS A 23 -2.17 11.67 11.59
CA CYS A 23 -3.18 10.88 10.89
C CYS A 23 -4.21 10.25 11.84
N VAL A 24 -3.87 9.95 13.09
CA VAL A 24 -4.79 9.33 14.07
C VAL A 24 -5.97 10.25 14.43
N PRO A 25 -5.77 11.47 14.96
CA PRO A 25 -6.88 12.38 15.23
C PRO A 25 -7.62 12.80 13.95
N CYS A 26 -6.94 12.92 12.81
CA CYS A 26 -7.60 13.19 11.54
C CYS A 26 -8.52 12.03 11.09
N ALA A 27 -8.06 10.78 11.23
CA ALA A 27 -8.87 9.59 10.96
C ALA A 27 -10.11 9.54 11.86
N LEU A 28 -9.95 9.84 13.16
CA LEU A 28 -11.07 9.93 14.09
C LEU A 28 -12.04 11.06 13.69
N ALA A 29 -11.53 12.24 13.34
CA ALA A 29 -12.36 13.36 12.91
C ALA A 29 -13.20 13.00 11.67
N VAL A 30 -12.60 12.43 10.61
CA VAL A 30 -13.35 12.04 9.41
C VAL A 30 -14.32 10.89 9.66
N LEU A 31 -14.01 9.99 10.61
CA LEU A 31 -14.96 8.97 11.05
C LEU A 31 -16.19 9.58 11.72
N MET A 32 -15.99 10.55 12.62
CA MET A 32 -17.09 11.26 13.29
C MET A 32 -17.92 12.09 12.31
N ILE A 33 -17.28 12.78 11.35
CA ILE A 33 -17.99 13.50 10.30
C ILE A 33 -18.78 12.52 9.42
N GLY A 34 -18.18 11.38 9.04
CA GLY A 34 -18.85 10.34 8.25
C GLY A 34 -20.05 9.69 8.95
N ALA A 35 -20.14 9.78 10.27
CA ALA A 35 -21.30 9.29 11.03
C ALA A 35 -22.53 10.21 10.92
N VAL A 36 -22.33 11.49 10.58
CA VAL A 36 -23.41 12.49 10.47
C VAL A 36 -23.62 13.00 9.04
N ASP A 37 -22.62 12.85 8.16
CA ASP A 37 -22.68 13.25 6.76
C ASP A 37 -23.03 12.06 5.86
N ALA A 38 -24.30 12.02 5.44
CA ALA A 38 -24.84 10.95 4.61
C ALA A 38 -24.44 11.04 3.12
N ARG A 39 -23.64 12.04 2.72
CA ARG A 39 -23.25 12.19 1.30
C ARG A 39 -22.49 10.97 0.81
N THR A 40 -22.82 10.55 -0.41
CA THR A 40 -22.11 9.48 -1.11
C THR A 40 -21.39 10.01 -2.34
N ILE A 41 -20.20 9.47 -2.60
CA ILE A 41 -19.42 9.71 -3.82
C ILE A 41 -19.26 8.35 -4.49
N THR A 42 -19.70 8.22 -5.75
CA THR A 42 -19.62 6.96 -6.53
C THR A 42 -20.23 5.74 -5.82
N GLY A 43 -21.32 5.94 -5.08
CA GLY A 43 -22.04 4.87 -4.36
C GLY A 43 -21.45 4.48 -3.01
N ALA A 44 -20.43 5.19 -2.50
CA ALA A 44 -19.85 4.95 -1.17
C ALA A 44 -19.91 6.22 -0.30
N PRO A 45 -19.98 6.11 1.04
CA PRO A 45 -19.92 7.26 1.93
C PRO A 45 -18.70 8.15 1.65
N ALA A 46 -18.91 9.47 1.57
CA ALA A 46 -17.91 10.44 1.13
C ALA A 46 -16.60 10.36 1.96
N TRP A 47 -16.74 10.16 3.27
CA TRP A 47 -15.63 10.15 4.23
C TRP A 47 -14.89 8.81 4.34
N ASN A 48 -15.39 7.74 3.71
CA ASN A 48 -14.71 6.44 3.72
C ASN A 48 -13.33 6.50 3.05
N LYS A 49 -13.18 7.28 1.98
CA LYS A 49 -11.88 7.42 1.30
C LYS A 49 -10.87 8.17 2.18
N PRO A 50 -11.15 9.39 2.69
CA PRO A 50 -10.29 10.05 3.67
C PRO A 50 -9.88 9.13 4.85
N LEU A 51 -10.84 8.42 5.46
CA LEU A 51 -10.56 7.53 6.59
C LEU A 51 -9.49 6.48 6.25
N LYS A 52 -9.69 5.75 5.14
CA LYS A 52 -8.71 4.73 4.70
C LYS A 52 -7.35 5.34 4.43
N PHE A 53 -7.30 6.50 3.78
CA PHE A 53 -6.05 7.14 3.41
C PHE A 53 -5.29 7.65 4.64
N PHE A 54 -5.94 8.24 5.64
CA PHE A 54 -5.28 8.60 6.90
C PHE A 54 -4.70 7.37 7.60
N LEU A 55 -5.48 6.29 7.72
CA LEU A 55 -5.02 5.06 8.36
C LEU A 55 -3.83 4.44 7.59
N SER A 56 -3.94 4.29 6.27
CA SER A 56 -2.89 3.67 5.45
C SER A 56 -1.64 4.55 5.34
N ALA A 57 -1.80 5.86 5.20
CA ALA A 57 -0.68 6.80 5.12
C ALA A 57 0.10 6.86 6.43
N GLY A 58 -0.60 6.81 7.59
CA GLY A 58 0.07 6.75 8.89
C GLY A 58 0.92 5.48 9.04
N VAL A 59 0.36 4.32 8.71
CA VAL A 59 1.09 3.05 8.73
C VAL A 59 2.26 3.07 7.75
N TYR A 60 2.05 3.59 6.53
CA TYR A 60 3.09 3.73 5.52
C TYR A 60 4.22 4.65 6.02
N ALA A 61 3.90 5.81 6.59
CA ALA A 61 4.88 6.78 7.06
C ALA A 61 5.77 6.22 8.19
N VAL A 62 5.19 5.51 9.17
CA VAL A 62 5.97 4.82 10.22
C VAL A 62 6.87 3.74 9.62
N THR A 63 6.34 2.96 8.67
CA THR A 63 7.11 1.86 8.04
C THR A 63 8.25 2.42 7.19
N PHE A 64 8.01 3.47 6.42
CA PHE A 64 9.01 4.15 5.60
C PHE A 64 10.11 4.75 6.49
N ALA A 65 9.73 5.43 7.57
CA ALA A 65 10.66 5.94 8.56
C ALA A 65 11.50 4.82 9.19
N TRP A 66 10.89 3.70 9.55
CA TRP A 66 11.61 2.52 10.05
C TRP A 66 12.63 1.99 9.04
N TYR A 67 12.28 1.92 7.75
CA TYR A 67 13.22 1.50 6.70
C TYR A 67 14.39 2.50 6.54
N LEU A 68 14.12 3.80 6.65
CA LEU A 68 15.17 4.83 6.63
C LEU A 68 16.14 4.69 7.81
N ALA A 69 15.71 4.15 8.96
CA ALA A 69 16.59 3.89 10.11
C ALA A 69 17.74 2.92 9.78
N MET A 70 17.62 2.14 8.70
CA MET A 70 18.68 1.26 8.22
C MET A 70 19.90 2.00 7.66
N TRP A 71 19.80 3.32 7.44
CA TRP A 71 20.92 4.22 7.15
C TRP A 71 21.19 5.14 8.34
N PRO A 72 22.27 4.93 9.10
CA PRO A 72 22.55 5.73 10.27
C PRO A 72 22.88 7.20 9.90
N PRO A 73 22.46 8.16 10.75
CA PRO A 73 22.83 9.57 10.59
C PRO A 73 24.36 9.72 10.68
N GLY A 74 24.96 10.40 9.69
CA GLY A 74 26.42 10.62 9.60
C GLY A 74 27.15 9.77 8.56
N GLY A 75 26.52 8.73 7.99
CA GLY A 75 27.10 7.91 6.92
C GLY A 75 26.90 8.49 5.51
N ARG A 76 27.55 7.87 4.51
CA ARG A 76 27.26 8.10 3.08
C ARG A 76 25.78 7.75 2.81
N GLY A 77 24.95 8.77 2.59
CA GLY A 77 23.49 8.62 2.39
C GLY A 77 22.62 9.38 3.38
N ALA A 78 23.18 9.99 4.44
CA ALA A 78 22.41 10.72 5.45
C ALA A 78 21.57 11.88 4.86
N ARG A 79 22.14 12.64 3.91
CA ARG A 79 21.42 13.71 3.20
C ARG A 79 20.26 13.17 2.36
N LEU A 80 20.50 12.11 1.59
CA LEU A 80 19.47 11.49 0.75
C LEU A 80 18.33 10.94 1.61
N ARG A 81 18.63 10.29 2.73
CA ARG A 81 17.65 9.80 3.70
C ARG A 81 16.75 10.92 4.24
N ALA A 82 17.34 12.06 4.62
CA ALA A 82 16.60 13.22 5.10
C ALA A 82 15.68 13.77 4.01
N ILE A 83 16.21 14.02 2.82
CA ILE A 83 15.44 14.50 1.67
C ILE A 83 14.28 13.56 1.34
N LEU A 84 14.52 12.24 1.28
CA LEU A 84 13.47 11.26 1.02
C LEU A 84 12.38 11.31 2.10
N GLY A 85 12.75 11.39 3.38
CA GLY A 85 11.80 11.49 4.48
C GLY A 85 10.95 12.75 4.42
N ASP A 86 11.57 13.91 4.17
CA ASP A 86 10.88 15.20 4.07
C ASP A 86 9.95 15.25 2.86
N VAL A 87 10.41 14.80 1.68
CA VAL A 87 9.61 14.75 0.45
C VAL A 87 8.42 13.83 0.63
N VAL A 88 8.61 12.63 1.18
CA VAL A 88 7.51 11.68 1.41
C VAL A 88 6.51 12.25 2.41
N ALA A 89 6.97 12.87 3.51
CA ALA A 89 6.09 13.50 4.48
C ALA A 89 5.25 14.62 3.85
N ALA A 90 5.89 15.51 3.09
CA ALA A 90 5.22 16.63 2.42
C ALA A 90 4.19 16.16 1.38
N MET A 91 4.55 15.21 0.53
CA MET A 91 3.66 14.69 -0.51
C MET A 91 2.49 13.89 0.07
N LEU A 92 2.70 13.10 1.13
CA LEU A 92 1.60 12.44 1.83
C LEU A 92 0.66 13.44 2.51
N ALA A 93 1.20 14.47 3.18
CA ALA A 93 0.38 15.50 3.79
C ALA A 93 -0.48 16.24 2.75
N LEU A 94 0.11 16.58 1.60
CA LEU A 94 -0.61 17.19 0.48
C LEU A 94 -1.73 16.28 -0.04
N GLU A 95 -1.44 15.00 -0.28
CA GLU A 95 -2.44 14.00 -0.70
C GLU A 95 -3.62 13.93 0.28
N LEU A 96 -3.32 13.76 1.57
CA LEU A 96 -4.35 13.65 2.62
C LEU A 96 -5.24 14.90 2.68
N LEU A 97 -4.64 16.09 2.58
CA LEU A 97 -5.36 17.36 2.55
C LEU A 97 -6.29 17.45 1.34
N LEU A 98 -5.78 17.16 0.14
CA LEU A 98 -6.55 17.24 -1.10
C LEU A 98 -7.68 16.20 -1.15
N ILE A 99 -7.45 14.99 -0.61
CA ILE A 99 -8.48 13.95 -0.51
C ILE A 99 -9.60 14.38 0.44
N ALA A 100 -9.26 14.88 1.63
CA ALA A 100 -10.25 15.32 2.61
C ALA A 100 -11.04 16.54 2.08
N MET A 101 -10.37 17.47 1.41
CA MET A 101 -11.00 18.64 0.81
C MET A 101 -11.98 18.27 -0.31
N GLN A 102 -11.62 17.34 -1.20
CA GLN A 102 -12.54 16.85 -2.25
C GLN A 102 -13.74 16.11 -1.67
N ALA A 103 -13.56 15.33 -0.60
CA ALA A 103 -14.66 14.70 0.11
C ALA A 103 -15.60 15.74 0.74
N ALA A 104 -15.05 16.80 1.35
CA ALA A 104 -15.84 17.91 1.89
C ALA A 104 -16.64 18.65 0.80
N ARG A 105 -16.09 18.76 -0.42
CA ARG A 105 -16.78 19.28 -1.61
C ARG A 105 -17.82 18.31 -2.20
N GLY A 106 -17.89 17.07 -1.71
CA GLY A 106 -18.83 16.05 -2.21
C GLY A 106 -18.46 15.48 -3.58
N VAL A 107 -17.19 15.56 -3.99
CA VAL A 107 -16.73 15.13 -5.31
C VAL A 107 -15.53 14.17 -5.22
N GLY A 108 -15.29 13.40 -6.28
CA GLY A 108 -14.14 12.51 -6.35
C GLY A 108 -12.80 13.27 -6.32
N SER A 109 -11.79 12.71 -5.64
CA SER A 109 -10.43 13.27 -5.62
C SER A 109 -9.53 12.74 -6.73
N HIS A 110 -9.53 11.42 -6.93
CA HIS A 110 -8.82 10.78 -8.03
C HIS A 110 -9.79 10.59 -9.19
N PHE A 111 -9.26 10.67 -10.41
CA PHE A 111 -9.96 10.52 -11.69
C PHE A 111 -10.92 11.67 -12.03
N ASN A 112 -11.29 12.54 -11.08
CA ASN A 112 -12.19 13.65 -11.33
C ASN A 112 -11.50 14.79 -12.09
N VAL A 113 -11.96 15.04 -13.32
CA VAL A 113 -11.51 16.15 -14.17
C VAL A 113 -12.70 17.01 -14.63
N GLY A 114 -13.81 16.93 -13.89
CA GLY A 114 -15.11 17.52 -14.23
C GLY A 114 -15.13 19.05 -14.28
N THR A 115 -14.25 19.73 -13.54
CA THR A 115 -14.08 21.19 -13.55
C THR A 115 -12.60 21.59 -13.66
N PRO A 116 -12.26 22.85 -13.97
CA PRO A 116 -10.86 23.31 -13.95
C PRO A 116 -10.19 23.12 -12.59
N ILE A 117 -10.92 23.35 -11.49
CA ILE A 117 -10.41 23.15 -10.12
C ILE A 117 -10.15 21.66 -9.86
N ASP A 118 -11.09 20.79 -10.23
CA ASP A 118 -10.91 19.33 -10.04
C ASP A 118 -9.71 18.81 -10.84
N ARG A 119 -9.53 19.31 -12.06
CA ARG A 119 -8.39 18.96 -12.90
C ARG A 119 -7.07 19.43 -12.29
N ALA A 120 -7.03 20.64 -11.74
CA ALA A 120 -5.83 21.15 -11.06
C ALA A 120 -5.47 20.28 -9.84
N ILE A 121 -6.47 19.92 -9.03
CA ILE A 121 -6.30 19.04 -7.87
C ILE A 121 -5.84 17.65 -8.32
N PHE A 122 -6.51 17.05 -9.30
CA PHE A 122 -6.15 15.74 -9.83
C PHE A 122 -4.71 15.71 -10.38
N ASN A 123 -4.28 16.76 -11.09
CA ASN A 123 -2.90 16.87 -11.58
C ASN A 123 -1.89 17.04 -10.44
N ALA A 124 -2.20 17.86 -9.43
CA ALA A 124 -1.34 18.03 -8.26
C ALA A 124 -1.16 16.72 -7.50
N MET A 125 -2.26 15.96 -7.33
CA MET A 125 -2.23 14.63 -6.73
C MET A 125 -1.43 13.63 -7.58
N GLY A 126 -1.61 13.65 -8.91
CA GLY A 126 -0.81 12.84 -9.83
C GLY A 126 0.69 13.08 -9.69
N LEU A 127 1.12 14.35 -9.55
CA LEU A 127 2.51 14.70 -9.31
C LEU A 127 3.00 14.22 -7.93
N ALA A 128 2.17 14.37 -6.89
CA ALA A 128 2.49 13.89 -5.55
C ALA A 128 2.69 12.37 -5.53
N ILE A 129 1.78 11.61 -6.14
CA ILE A 129 1.86 10.14 -6.23
C ILE A 129 3.07 9.69 -7.05
N LEU A 130 3.37 10.36 -8.18
CA LEU A 130 4.58 10.07 -8.95
C LEU A 130 5.84 10.29 -8.11
N THR A 131 5.89 11.40 -7.37
CA THR A 131 7.02 11.72 -6.49
C THR A 131 7.17 10.68 -5.38
N LEU A 132 6.05 10.26 -4.76
CA LEU A 132 6.04 9.19 -3.77
C LEU A 132 6.52 7.86 -4.34
N ALA A 133 6.12 7.51 -5.57
CA ALA A 133 6.56 6.29 -6.25
C ALA A 133 8.07 6.31 -6.52
N VAL A 134 8.61 7.43 -7.01
CA VAL A 134 10.06 7.63 -7.21
C VAL A 134 10.81 7.54 -5.89
N ALA A 135 10.31 8.18 -4.82
CA ALA A 135 10.91 8.10 -3.50
C ALA A 135 10.89 6.67 -2.93
N HIS A 136 9.82 5.90 -3.18
CA HIS A 136 9.72 4.50 -2.79
C HIS A 136 10.70 3.61 -3.57
N ALA A 137 10.83 3.82 -4.87
CA ALA A 137 11.83 3.13 -5.69
C ALA A 137 13.26 3.46 -5.23
N ALA A 138 13.53 4.71 -4.87
CA ALA A 138 14.81 5.13 -4.29
C ALA A 138 15.07 4.45 -2.94
N LEU A 139 14.07 4.35 -2.06
CA LEU A 139 14.16 3.61 -0.80
C LEU A 139 14.48 2.13 -1.05
N TRP A 140 13.80 1.49 -1.99
CA TRP A 140 14.09 0.10 -2.34
C TRP A 140 15.51 -0.07 -2.87
N GLY A 141 15.96 0.81 -3.77
CA GLY A 141 17.33 0.84 -4.28
C GLY A 141 18.38 1.08 -3.20
N LEU A 142 18.06 1.89 -2.18
CA LEU A 142 18.87 1.99 -0.97
C LEU A 142 18.91 0.63 -0.28
N LEU A 143 17.78 0.06 0.13
CA LEU A 143 17.69 -1.22 0.85
C LEU A 143 18.47 -2.36 0.18
N LEU A 144 18.47 -2.44 -1.15
CA LEU A 144 19.27 -3.42 -1.90
C LEU A 144 20.78 -3.28 -1.62
N ARG A 145 21.26 -2.06 -1.36
CA ARG A 145 22.65 -1.74 -0.98
C ARG A 145 22.90 -1.72 0.53
N ALA A 146 21.87 -1.89 1.37
CA ALA A 146 22.03 -1.85 2.83
C ALA A 146 22.94 -2.95 3.35
N ARG A 147 23.54 -2.66 4.50
CA ARG A 147 24.10 -3.66 5.40
C ARG A 147 23.44 -3.48 6.76
N TRP A 148 22.93 -4.57 7.32
CA TRP A 148 22.25 -4.61 8.61
C TRP A 148 22.57 -5.94 9.26
N ASP A 149 22.75 -5.95 10.58
CA ASP A 149 23.23 -7.13 11.30
C ASP A 149 22.24 -8.30 11.20
N ASP A 150 20.95 -8.00 11.37
CA ASP A 150 19.89 -8.99 11.14
C ASP A 150 19.55 -9.12 9.66
N ARG A 151 20.23 -10.07 9.00
CA ARG A 151 20.04 -10.37 7.57
C ARG A 151 18.60 -10.74 7.20
N ALA A 152 17.87 -11.44 8.09
CA ALA A 152 16.50 -11.83 7.82
C ALA A 152 15.57 -10.61 7.78
N THR A 153 15.73 -9.68 8.74
CA THR A 153 14.99 -8.41 8.76
C THR A 153 15.29 -7.56 7.52
N LEU A 154 16.56 -7.44 7.13
CA LEU A 154 16.93 -6.71 5.93
C LEU A 154 16.34 -7.35 4.66
N SER A 155 16.40 -8.68 4.58
CA SER A 155 15.77 -9.42 3.47
C SER A 155 14.26 -9.20 3.43
N ALA A 156 13.59 -9.09 4.58
CA ALA A 156 12.16 -8.85 4.66
C ALA A 156 11.80 -7.45 4.18
N CYS A 157 12.60 -6.45 4.52
CA CYS A 157 12.41 -5.08 4.06
C CYS A 157 12.64 -4.95 2.55
N ARG A 158 13.62 -5.67 2.00
CA ARG A 158 13.88 -5.72 0.55
C ARG A 158 12.72 -6.33 -0.22
N TRP A 159 12.21 -7.48 0.22
CA TRP A 159 11.03 -8.12 -0.37
C TRP A 159 9.80 -7.23 -0.22
N GLY A 160 9.56 -6.72 0.99
CA GLY A 160 8.43 -5.85 1.29
C GLY A 160 8.39 -4.59 0.42
N ALA A 161 9.48 -3.82 0.36
CA ALA A 161 9.57 -2.64 -0.51
C ALA A 161 9.49 -3.00 -2.01
N GLY A 162 10.14 -4.09 -2.44
CA GLY A 162 10.14 -4.49 -3.84
C GLY A 162 8.75 -4.88 -4.34
N VAL A 163 7.99 -5.65 -3.55
CA VAL A 163 6.61 -6.02 -3.87
C VAL A 163 5.67 -4.81 -3.74
N SER A 164 5.90 -3.92 -2.77
CA SER A 164 5.17 -2.66 -2.66
C SER A 164 5.34 -1.77 -3.88
N LEU A 165 6.54 -1.73 -4.47
CA LEU A 165 6.79 -1.07 -5.74
C LEU A 165 5.98 -1.69 -6.90
N ALA A 166 5.85 -3.01 -6.97
CA ALA A 166 4.97 -3.65 -7.96
C ALA A 166 3.50 -3.26 -7.75
N GLY A 167 3.03 -3.18 -6.50
CA GLY A 167 1.72 -2.63 -6.15
C GLY A 167 1.53 -1.19 -6.63
N LEU A 168 2.51 -0.31 -6.41
CA LEU A 168 2.49 1.08 -6.90
C LEU A 168 2.36 1.15 -8.42
N LEU A 169 3.08 0.30 -9.17
CA LEU A 169 3.00 0.25 -10.62
C LEU A 169 1.59 -0.14 -11.11
N VAL A 170 0.89 -1.04 -10.42
CA VAL A 170 -0.52 -1.34 -10.72
C VAL A 170 -1.41 -0.10 -10.49
N GLY A 171 -1.12 0.71 -9.48
CA GLY A 171 -1.81 1.98 -9.24
C GLY A 171 -1.65 2.97 -10.41
N ALA A 172 -0.45 3.03 -11.02
CA ALA A 172 -0.19 3.86 -12.18
C ALA A 172 -1.05 3.45 -13.41
N LEU A 173 -1.44 2.17 -13.53
CA LEU A 173 -2.34 1.72 -14.60
C LEU A 173 -3.76 2.26 -14.44
N MET A 174 -4.18 2.64 -13.23
CA MET A 174 -5.54 3.14 -12.98
C MET A 174 -5.75 4.56 -13.52
N VAL A 175 -4.70 5.37 -13.62
CA VAL A 175 -4.79 6.77 -14.10
C VAL A 175 -4.68 6.89 -15.62
N VAL A 176 -4.41 5.78 -16.31
CA VAL A 176 -4.38 5.73 -17.78
C VAL A 176 -5.82 5.73 -18.30
N PRO A 177 -6.20 6.65 -19.20
CA PRO A 177 -7.53 6.68 -19.78
C PRO A 177 -7.91 5.33 -20.42
N THR A 178 -9.12 4.86 -20.20
CA THR A 178 -9.62 3.60 -20.81
C THR A 178 -9.79 3.74 -22.34
N PRO A 179 -9.87 2.63 -23.10
CA PRO A 179 -10.17 2.71 -24.53
C PRO A 179 -11.41 3.54 -24.85
N ALA A 180 -12.50 3.32 -24.12
CA ALA A 180 -13.75 4.07 -24.27
C ALA A 180 -13.58 5.57 -23.96
N GLN A 181 -12.80 5.94 -22.93
CA GLN A 181 -12.50 7.35 -22.63
C GLN A 181 -11.69 8.01 -23.74
N ARG A 182 -10.73 7.29 -24.34
CA ARG A 182 -9.93 7.82 -25.46
C ARG A 182 -10.76 8.01 -26.73
N GLU A 183 -11.69 7.08 -27.01
CA GLU A 183 -12.63 7.21 -28.13
C GLU A 183 -13.58 8.39 -27.93
N ALA A 184 -14.17 8.52 -26.73
CA ALA A 184 -15.01 9.66 -26.38
C ALA A 184 -14.26 11.00 -26.54
N LEU A 185 -12.99 11.06 -26.10
CA LEU A 185 -12.15 12.23 -26.26
C LEU A 185 -11.89 12.58 -27.73
N ARG A 186 -11.63 11.58 -28.58
CA ARG A 186 -11.48 11.77 -30.04
C ARG A 186 -12.76 12.26 -30.70
N ALA A 187 -13.92 11.85 -30.19
CA ALA A 187 -15.23 12.31 -30.63
C ALA A 187 -15.60 13.71 -30.09
N GLY A 188 -14.68 14.41 -29.41
CA GLY A 188 -14.91 15.75 -28.86
C GLY A 188 -15.75 15.76 -27.58
N THR A 189 -16.00 14.61 -26.96
CA THR A 189 -16.76 14.53 -25.70
C THR A 189 -15.91 15.05 -24.56
N ARG A 190 -16.49 15.91 -23.71
CA ARG A 190 -15.83 16.43 -22.52
C ARG A 190 -15.56 15.30 -21.53
N GLU A 191 -14.28 15.07 -21.24
CA GLU A 191 -13.83 14.14 -20.20
C GLU A 191 -14.13 14.72 -18.81
N VAL A 192 -15.01 14.06 -18.05
CA VAL A 192 -15.28 14.35 -16.62
C VAL A 192 -14.58 13.37 -15.67
N THR A 193 -14.19 12.21 -16.20
CA THR A 193 -13.44 11.18 -15.47
C THR A 193 -12.28 10.68 -16.33
N ARG A 194 -11.09 10.62 -15.75
CA ARG A 194 -9.86 10.16 -16.39
C ARG A 194 -9.32 8.92 -15.71
N GLY A 195 -9.18 7.82 -16.44
CA GLY A 195 -8.75 6.55 -15.89
C GLY A 195 -9.90 5.76 -15.25
N ALA A 196 -9.58 4.57 -14.75
CA ALA A 196 -10.50 3.69 -14.05
C ALA A 196 -9.76 2.63 -13.23
N HIS A 197 -10.36 2.20 -12.13
CA HIS A 197 -9.88 1.05 -11.37
C HIS A 197 -10.63 -0.25 -11.67
N THR A 198 -11.85 -0.16 -12.17
CA THR A 198 -12.70 -1.29 -12.54
C THR A 198 -12.40 -1.70 -13.98
N VAL A 199 -12.36 -3.01 -14.22
CA VAL A 199 -12.07 -3.60 -15.53
C VAL A 199 -13.27 -4.39 -16.01
N GLY A 200 -13.76 -4.07 -17.20
CA GLY A 200 -14.94 -4.69 -17.82
C GLY A 200 -16.26 -3.99 -17.49
N ARG A 201 -16.26 -3.00 -16.58
CA ARG A 201 -17.41 -2.13 -16.25
C ARG A 201 -16.93 -0.72 -15.90
N ALA A 202 -17.87 0.24 -15.86
CA ALA A 202 -17.60 1.57 -15.33
C ALA A 202 -17.31 1.52 -13.82
N ASP A 203 -16.53 2.49 -13.32
CA ASP A 203 -16.28 2.63 -11.89
C ASP A 203 -17.58 2.97 -11.13
N GLY A 204 -17.75 2.35 -9.97
CA GLY A 204 -18.96 2.43 -9.16
C GLY A 204 -19.70 1.10 -9.11
N GLY A 205 -20.88 1.10 -8.49
CA GLY A 205 -21.73 -0.10 -8.33
C GLY A 205 -21.40 -0.95 -7.09
N PRO A 206 -21.97 -2.16 -7.00
CA PRO A 206 -21.80 -3.03 -5.85
C PRO A 206 -20.33 -3.41 -5.61
N GLY A 207 -19.93 -3.35 -4.34
CA GLY A 207 -18.59 -3.72 -3.93
C GLY A 207 -18.55 -4.22 -2.49
N LEU A 208 -17.43 -4.81 -2.10
CA LEU A 208 -17.23 -5.31 -0.75
C LEU A 208 -17.42 -4.17 0.29
N PRO A 209 -18.03 -4.47 1.45
CA PRO A 209 -18.19 -3.49 2.52
C PRO A 209 -16.87 -2.82 2.89
N PHE A 210 -16.94 -1.54 3.24
CA PHE A 210 -15.80 -0.68 3.54
C PHE A 210 -14.84 -0.47 2.37
N VAL A 211 -14.14 -1.49 1.86
CA VAL A 211 -13.09 -1.36 0.82
C VAL A 211 -13.64 -0.96 -0.54
N GLY A 212 -14.86 -1.38 -0.87
CA GLY A 212 -15.57 -1.01 -2.10
C GLY A 212 -15.10 -1.73 -3.35
N TRP A 213 -14.32 -2.82 -3.23
CA TRP A 213 -13.82 -3.59 -4.37
C TRP A 213 -14.95 -4.27 -5.12
N SER A 214 -14.94 -4.20 -6.45
CA SER A 214 -16.07 -4.64 -7.26
C SER A 214 -16.40 -6.13 -7.06
N THR A 215 -17.68 -6.41 -6.82
CA THR A 215 -18.23 -7.78 -6.75
C THR A 215 -18.83 -8.25 -8.08
N GLU A 216 -18.77 -7.43 -9.12
CA GLU A 216 -19.33 -7.71 -10.45
C GLU A 216 -18.30 -7.71 -11.58
N ALA A 217 -17.17 -7.02 -11.42
CA ALA A 217 -16.14 -6.83 -12.42
C ALA A 217 -14.73 -6.89 -11.81
N GLY A 218 -13.71 -6.95 -12.65
CA GLY A 218 -12.32 -6.91 -12.19
C GLY A 218 -11.99 -5.58 -11.51
N ASP A 219 -11.09 -5.58 -10.53
CA ASP A 219 -10.75 -4.37 -9.77
C ASP A 219 -9.25 -4.31 -9.46
N ARG A 220 -8.55 -3.36 -10.09
CA ARG A 220 -7.10 -3.16 -9.93
C ARG A 220 -6.73 -2.72 -8.51
N ARG A 221 -7.69 -2.26 -7.68
CA ARG A 221 -7.40 -1.87 -6.29
C ARG A 221 -7.00 -3.07 -5.44
N VAL A 222 -7.46 -4.27 -5.79
CA VAL A 222 -7.11 -5.51 -5.08
C VAL A 222 -5.61 -5.81 -5.17
N PRO A 223 -5.01 -6.02 -6.36
CA PRO A 223 -3.56 -6.23 -6.48
C PRO A 223 -2.74 -5.03 -6.01
N HIS A 224 -3.21 -3.80 -6.25
CA HIS A 224 -2.55 -2.60 -5.74
C HIS A 224 -2.45 -2.62 -4.21
N PHE A 225 -3.55 -2.92 -3.51
CA PHE A 225 -3.59 -3.02 -2.05
C PHE A 225 -2.67 -4.14 -1.52
N VAL A 226 -2.80 -5.34 -2.08
CA VAL A 226 -1.97 -6.50 -1.66
C VAL A 226 -0.49 -6.22 -1.86
N GLY A 227 -0.12 -5.68 -3.03
CA GLY A 227 1.25 -5.32 -3.34
C GLY A 227 1.78 -4.25 -2.39
N LEU A 228 1.07 -3.12 -2.26
CA LEU A 228 1.45 -2.00 -1.40
C LEU A 228 1.74 -2.44 0.03
N HIS A 229 0.87 -3.28 0.60
CA HIS A 229 0.96 -3.69 2.00
C HIS A 229 2.04 -4.75 2.27
N ALA A 230 2.69 -5.29 1.24
CA ALA A 230 3.81 -6.21 1.42
C ALA A 230 4.97 -5.60 2.23
N MET A 231 5.17 -4.28 2.15
CA MET A 231 6.19 -3.58 2.95
C MET A 231 5.93 -3.67 4.46
N GLN A 232 4.68 -3.83 4.89
CA GLN A 232 4.37 -4.08 6.30
C GLN A 232 4.32 -5.58 6.61
N VAL A 233 3.59 -6.34 5.79
CA VAL A 233 3.27 -7.75 6.08
C VAL A 233 4.54 -8.61 6.09
N VAL A 234 5.45 -8.44 5.14
CA VAL A 234 6.63 -9.30 5.02
C VAL A 234 7.58 -9.13 6.22
N PRO A 235 7.91 -7.90 6.67
CA PRO A 235 8.68 -7.74 7.91
C PRO A 235 7.94 -8.18 9.18
N LEU A 236 6.62 -7.93 9.28
CA LEU A 236 5.85 -8.35 10.46
C LEU A 236 5.79 -9.87 10.62
N ALA A 237 5.91 -10.63 9.54
CA ALA A 237 6.01 -12.09 9.59
C ALA A 237 7.22 -12.60 10.40
N LEU A 238 8.21 -11.74 10.70
CA LEU A 238 9.35 -12.08 11.56
C LEU A 238 9.07 -11.96 13.06
N LEU A 239 8.05 -11.22 13.48
CA LEU A 239 7.75 -10.98 14.90
C LEU A 239 7.49 -12.28 15.70
N PRO A 240 6.61 -13.20 15.25
CA PRO A 240 6.30 -14.42 16.02
C PRO A 240 7.44 -15.45 16.00
N VAL A 241 8.46 -15.26 15.16
CA VAL A 241 9.52 -16.26 14.89
C VAL A 241 10.91 -15.79 15.29
N SER A 242 10.99 -14.85 16.23
CA SER A 242 12.25 -14.25 16.66
C SER A 242 13.23 -15.25 17.30
N ALA A 243 12.73 -16.36 17.84
CA ALA A 243 13.52 -17.45 18.43
C ALA A 243 14.02 -18.49 17.40
N MET A 244 13.53 -18.46 16.15
CA MET A 244 13.92 -19.45 15.13
C MET A 244 15.39 -19.26 14.70
N ALA A 245 16.02 -20.36 14.28
CA ALA A 245 17.37 -20.32 13.73
C ALA A 245 17.48 -19.36 12.51
N PRO A 246 18.60 -18.64 12.33
CA PRO A 246 18.74 -17.61 11.28
C PRO A 246 18.39 -18.11 9.87
N ARG A 247 18.81 -19.33 9.52
CA ARG A 247 18.51 -19.95 8.21
C ARG A 247 17.01 -20.19 8.00
N ALA A 248 16.28 -20.53 9.05
CA ALA A 248 14.84 -20.77 8.98
C ALA A 248 14.07 -19.45 8.83
N ARG A 249 14.46 -18.41 9.59
CA ARG A 249 13.95 -17.03 9.42
C ARG A 249 14.15 -16.53 7.99
N GLN A 250 15.33 -16.73 7.42
CA GLN A 250 15.63 -16.31 6.04
C GLN A 250 14.75 -17.02 5.00
N ARG A 251 14.51 -18.33 5.16
CA ARG A 251 13.62 -19.10 4.27
C ARG A 251 12.18 -18.64 4.38
N LEU A 252 11.69 -18.40 5.60
CA LEU A 252 10.34 -17.88 5.84
C LEU A 252 10.14 -16.53 5.14
N VAL A 253 11.08 -15.60 5.33
CA VAL A 253 11.04 -14.27 4.70
C VAL A 253 11.01 -14.36 3.18
N THR A 254 11.85 -15.23 2.61
CA THR A 254 11.88 -15.43 1.15
C THR A 254 10.55 -16.01 0.66
N GLY A 255 10.03 -17.02 1.37
CA GLY A 255 8.71 -17.60 1.07
C GLY A 255 7.58 -16.57 1.17
N ALA A 256 7.56 -15.74 2.22
CA ALA A 256 6.59 -14.68 2.42
C ALA A 256 6.68 -13.59 1.34
N GLY A 257 7.89 -13.18 0.96
CA GLY A 257 8.11 -12.23 -0.13
C GLY A 257 7.62 -12.75 -1.48
N VAL A 258 8.01 -13.98 -1.85
CA VAL A 258 7.55 -14.64 -3.07
C VAL A 258 6.04 -14.83 -3.07
N ALA A 259 5.47 -15.26 -1.95
CA ALA A 259 4.03 -15.36 -1.74
C ALA A 259 3.32 -14.04 -2.03
N CYS A 260 3.73 -12.94 -1.37
CA CYS A 260 3.13 -11.63 -1.60
C CYS A 260 3.23 -11.20 -3.07
N LEU A 261 4.36 -11.46 -3.74
CA LEU A 261 4.54 -11.16 -5.15
C LEU A 261 3.57 -11.97 -6.03
N VAL A 262 3.52 -13.29 -5.83
CA VAL A 262 2.62 -14.18 -6.59
C VAL A 262 1.18 -13.77 -6.39
N LEU A 263 0.76 -13.47 -5.16
CA LEU A 263 -0.60 -13.02 -4.86
C LEU A 263 -0.93 -11.69 -5.53
N THR A 264 0.02 -10.75 -5.54
CA THR A 264 -0.13 -9.47 -6.25
C THR A 264 -0.34 -9.71 -7.75
N VAL A 265 0.47 -10.57 -8.37
CA VAL A 265 0.39 -10.90 -9.80
C VAL A 265 -0.92 -11.63 -10.12
N LEU A 266 -1.31 -12.63 -9.34
CA LEU A 266 -2.55 -13.37 -9.55
C LEU A 266 -3.79 -12.48 -9.39
N ALA A 267 -3.81 -11.61 -8.38
CA ALA A 267 -4.88 -10.63 -8.22
C ALA A 267 -4.93 -9.64 -9.38
N TRP A 268 -3.78 -9.27 -9.95
CA TRP A 268 -3.71 -8.41 -11.13
C TRP A 268 -4.24 -9.10 -12.38
N LEU A 269 -3.82 -10.33 -12.65
CA LEU A 269 -4.36 -11.14 -13.75
C LEU A 269 -5.87 -11.35 -13.60
N GLN A 270 -6.36 -11.57 -12.38
CA GLN A 270 -7.81 -11.66 -12.14
C GLN A 270 -8.52 -10.34 -12.48
N ALA A 271 -7.98 -9.20 -12.05
CA ALA A 271 -8.54 -7.90 -12.33
C ALA A 271 -8.56 -7.61 -13.84
N GLU A 272 -7.46 -7.83 -14.56
CA GLU A 272 -7.40 -7.60 -16.01
C GLU A 272 -8.32 -8.56 -16.80
N ALA A 273 -8.59 -9.76 -16.27
CA ALA A 273 -9.58 -10.67 -16.83
C ALA A 273 -11.04 -10.24 -16.58
N GLY A 274 -11.28 -9.09 -15.95
CA GLY A 274 -12.63 -8.59 -15.63
C GLY A 274 -13.36 -9.44 -14.59
N ARG A 275 -12.64 -10.27 -13.81
CA ARG A 275 -13.24 -11.19 -12.85
C ARG A 275 -13.38 -10.56 -11.47
N PRO A 276 -14.56 -10.62 -10.83
CA PRO A 276 -14.81 -9.97 -9.55
C PRO A 276 -14.05 -10.58 -8.40
N VAL A 277 -13.79 -9.78 -7.36
CA VAL A 277 -12.96 -10.19 -6.20
C VAL A 277 -13.55 -11.37 -5.42
N ASN A 278 -14.88 -11.49 -5.39
CA ASN A 278 -15.60 -12.55 -4.70
C ASN A 278 -15.67 -13.87 -5.47
N ARG A 279 -15.15 -13.93 -6.71
CA ARG A 279 -14.93 -15.23 -7.37
C ARG A 279 -13.72 -15.91 -6.72
N THR A 280 -14.00 -17.06 -6.11
CA THR A 280 -13.21 -17.87 -5.18
C THR A 280 -11.74 -18.18 -5.53
N GLY A 281 -11.26 -17.94 -6.75
CA GLY A 281 -9.92 -18.36 -7.20
C GLY A 281 -8.73 -17.65 -6.52
N THR A 282 -8.82 -16.35 -6.25
CA THR A 282 -7.69 -15.57 -5.68
C THR A 282 -7.67 -15.52 -4.16
N MET A 283 -8.83 -15.39 -3.51
CA MET A 283 -8.90 -15.42 -2.03
C MET A 283 -8.46 -16.78 -1.48
N LEU A 284 -8.82 -17.89 -2.13
CA LEU A 284 -8.29 -19.21 -1.78
C LEU A 284 -6.78 -19.27 -2.00
N GLY A 285 -6.24 -18.73 -3.09
CA GLY A 285 -4.78 -18.66 -3.31
C GLY A 285 -4.04 -17.89 -2.20
N VAL A 286 -4.57 -16.74 -1.78
CA VAL A 286 -4.02 -15.94 -0.66
C VAL A 286 -4.03 -16.75 0.64
N LEU A 287 -5.17 -17.34 0.99
CA LEU A 287 -5.34 -18.11 2.21
C LEU A 287 -4.53 -19.41 2.20
N SER A 288 -4.45 -20.10 1.05
CA SER A 288 -3.67 -21.33 0.87
C SER A 288 -2.18 -21.07 1.00
N VAL A 289 -1.67 -19.96 0.47
CA VAL A 289 -0.25 -19.62 0.59
C VAL A 289 0.10 -19.25 2.04
N LEU A 290 -0.75 -18.47 2.71
CA LEU A 290 -0.58 -18.17 4.14
C LEU A 290 -0.68 -19.44 5.00
N ALA A 291 -1.60 -20.35 4.68
CA ALA A 291 -1.75 -21.64 5.36
C ALA A 291 -0.55 -22.56 5.12
N VAL A 292 0.00 -22.65 3.91
CA VAL A 292 1.20 -23.45 3.60
C VAL A 292 2.44 -22.89 4.31
N LEU A 293 2.58 -21.56 4.37
CA LEU A 293 3.67 -20.93 5.12
C LEU A 293 3.54 -21.18 6.62
N ALA A 294 2.33 -21.05 7.18
CA ALA A 294 2.07 -21.36 8.59
C ALA A 294 2.29 -22.85 8.91
N TRP A 295 1.85 -23.75 8.02
CA TRP A 295 1.96 -25.19 8.18
C TRP A 295 3.40 -25.70 8.03
N GLY A 296 4.15 -25.18 7.06
CA GLY A 296 5.57 -25.50 6.87
C GLY A 296 6.46 -25.02 8.02
N VAL A 297 6.05 -23.98 8.75
CA VAL A 297 6.70 -23.54 9.99
C VAL A 297 6.34 -24.47 11.16
N ALA A 298 5.05 -24.77 11.34
CA ALA A 298 4.56 -25.62 12.43
C ALA A 298 5.15 -27.05 12.37
N MET A 299 5.19 -27.66 11.19
CA MET A 299 5.71 -29.02 10.99
C MET A 299 7.21 -29.15 11.28
N ARG A 300 7.99 -28.10 11.01
CA ARG A 300 9.46 -28.15 11.15
C ARG A 300 9.95 -27.89 12.56
N GLU A 301 9.19 -27.10 13.34
CA GLU A 301 9.43 -26.84 14.76
C GLU A 301 9.00 -28.04 15.62
N GLY A 302 7.83 -28.64 15.33
CA GLY A 302 7.38 -29.87 15.98
C GLY A 302 8.38 -31.02 15.81
N TRP A 303 8.88 -31.20 14.59
CA TRP A 303 9.84 -32.28 14.27
C TRP A 303 11.24 -32.09 14.90
N ARG A 304 11.62 -30.87 15.27
CA ARG A 304 12.90 -30.60 15.94
C ARG A 304 12.83 -30.77 17.46
N ARG A 305 11.67 -30.50 18.07
CA ARG A 305 11.45 -30.74 19.50
C ARG A 305 11.48 -32.24 19.83
N ASP A 306 10.80 -33.06 19.03
CA ASP A 306 10.77 -34.53 19.23
C ASP A 306 12.15 -35.18 19.17
N ARG A 307 13.07 -34.66 18.33
CA ARG A 307 14.44 -35.18 18.20
C ARG A 307 15.42 -34.71 19.27
N SER A 308 15.03 -33.73 20.09
CA SER A 308 15.84 -33.25 21.22
C SER A 308 15.44 -33.88 22.55
N THR A 309 14.35 -34.65 22.56
CA THR A 309 13.79 -35.35 23.73
C THR A 309 13.93 -36.88 23.65
N THR A 310 14.59 -37.39 22.60
CA THR A 310 14.99 -38.80 22.39
C THR A 310 16.49 -38.89 22.30
#